data_AF-A0A3C1BQV5-F1
#
_entry.id   AF-A0A3C1BQV5-F1
#
_cell.length_a   1.000
_cell.length_b   1.000
_cell.length_c   1.000
_cell.angle_alpha   90.00
_cell.angle_beta   90.00
_cell.angle_gamma   90.00
#
_symmetry.space_group_name_H-M   'P 1'
#
loop_
_entity.id
_entity.type
_entity.pdbx_description
1 polymer ?
#
loop_
_entity_poly.entity_id
_entity_poly.type
_entity_poly.pdbx_seq_one_letter_code
_entity_poly.pdbx_strand_id
1 'polypeptide(L)'
;MKQTSKLIVFIILLAFVCACGNQTVTAPVPQPKPEWLWKPSDNGKIGGVGIAKEHIHGIDAQRKLAVSRAIDSIAAQLGVQVQNVTVLESHADSSGAGTTTIDSYSIHTVQGSTVKASVREFWNDPQTNELYVWMVLE
;
A
#
# COMPACT_ATOMS: atom_id res chain seq x y z
N MET A 1 -18.01 53.90 -29.58
CA MET A 1 -16.95 52.88 -29.35
C MET A 1 -16.81 52.38 -27.91
N LYS A 2 -17.45 52.99 -26.88
CA LYS A 2 -17.33 52.55 -25.47
C LYS A 2 -18.31 51.43 -25.05
N GLN A 3 -19.39 51.20 -25.80
CA GLN A 3 -20.45 50.24 -25.44
C GLN A 3 -20.11 48.80 -25.87
N THR A 4 -19.38 48.62 -26.97
CA THR A 4 -18.92 47.30 -27.45
C THR A 4 -17.84 46.69 -26.54
N SER A 5 -17.01 47.52 -25.89
CA SER A 5 -15.99 47.06 -24.94
C SER A 5 -16.59 46.47 -23.66
N LYS A 6 -17.68 47.05 -23.13
CA LYS A 6 -18.39 46.48 -21.97
C LYS A 6 -19.08 45.15 -22.29
N LEU A 7 -19.60 45.01 -23.52
CA LEU A 7 -20.23 43.77 -23.99
C LEU A 7 -19.21 42.64 -24.11
N ILE A 8 -18.01 42.92 -24.64
CA ILE A 8 -16.93 41.93 -24.78
C ILE A 8 -16.41 41.45 -23.42
N VAL A 9 -16.23 42.38 -22.47
CA VAL A 9 -15.80 42.03 -21.09
C VAL A 9 -16.86 41.17 -20.38
N PHE A 10 -18.14 41.45 -20.60
CA PHE A 10 -19.23 40.65 -20.00
C PHE A 10 -19.30 39.23 -20.57
N ILE A 11 -19.03 39.05 -21.87
CA ILE A 11 -19.01 37.73 -22.54
C ILE A 11 -17.81 36.89 -22.07
N ILE A 12 -16.64 37.50 -21.87
CA ILE A 12 -15.45 36.81 -21.34
C ILE A 12 -15.66 36.36 -19.89
N LEU A 13 -16.32 37.20 -19.08
CA LEU A 13 -16.68 36.86 -17.70
C LEU A 13 -17.66 35.66 -17.66
N LEU A 14 -18.63 35.61 -18.57
CA LEU A 14 -19.60 34.51 -18.66
C LEU A 14 -18.94 33.19 -19.09
N ALA A 15 -17.93 33.24 -19.96
CA ALA A 15 -17.19 32.08 -20.41
C ALA A 15 -16.32 31.46 -19.30
N PHE A 16 -15.81 32.26 -18.35
CA PHE A 16 -14.98 31.77 -17.25
C PHE A 16 -15.80 30.99 -16.20
N VAL A 17 -17.09 31.32 -16.03
CA VAL A 17 -17.97 30.67 -15.05
C VAL A 17 -18.46 29.29 -15.52
N CYS A 18 -18.53 29.04 -16.83
CA CYS A 18 -18.97 27.74 -17.37
C CYS A 18 -17.87 26.65 -17.43
N ALA A 19 -16.60 27.00 -17.17
CA ALA A 19 -15.48 26.06 -17.32
C ALA A 19 -15.33 25.05 -16.16
N CYS A 20 -16.06 25.21 -15.06
CA CYS A 20 -15.94 24.34 -13.88
C CYS A 20 -16.89 23.12 -13.86
N GLY A 21 -17.67 22.87 -14.92
CA GLY A 21 -18.75 21.87 -14.91
C GLY A 21 -18.37 20.41 -15.20
N ASN A 22 -17.19 20.13 -15.77
CA ASN A 22 -16.86 18.80 -16.31
C ASN A 22 -15.81 18.04 -15.50
N GLN A 23 -15.99 17.97 -14.18
CA GLN A 23 -15.26 16.99 -13.36
C GLN A 23 -16.10 15.72 -13.30
N THR A 24 -15.88 14.80 -14.23
CA THR A 24 -16.41 13.44 -14.10
C THR A 24 -15.71 12.79 -12.92
N VAL A 25 -16.30 12.91 -11.73
CA VAL A 25 -15.89 12.16 -10.54
C VAL A 25 -16.30 10.71 -10.80
N THR A 26 -15.45 9.98 -11.52
CA THR A 26 -15.59 8.53 -11.64
C THR A 26 -15.49 7.98 -10.23
N ALA A 27 -16.60 7.47 -9.69
CA ALA A 27 -16.58 6.80 -8.39
C ALA A 27 -15.48 5.74 -8.42
N PRO A 28 -14.62 5.64 -7.38
CA PRO A 28 -13.58 4.63 -7.33
C PRO A 28 -14.21 3.26 -7.57
N VAL A 29 -13.75 2.56 -8.61
CA VAL A 29 -14.17 1.17 -8.84
C VAL A 29 -13.85 0.40 -7.56
N PRO A 30 -14.82 -0.32 -6.95
CA PRO A 30 -14.55 -1.12 -5.77
C PRO A 30 -13.44 -2.11 -6.09
N GLN A 31 -12.26 -1.91 -5.50
CA GLN A 31 -11.16 -2.85 -5.67
C GLN A 31 -11.55 -4.14 -4.97
N PRO A 32 -11.60 -5.28 -5.68
CA PRO A 32 -11.94 -6.55 -5.06
C PRO A 32 -10.91 -6.85 -3.97
N LYS A 33 -11.38 -7.41 -2.85
CA LYS A 33 -10.48 -7.87 -1.79
C LYS A 33 -9.62 -9.00 -2.35
N PRO A 34 -8.30 -8.98 -2.11
CA PRO A 34 -7.42 -10.01 -2.64
C PRO A 34 -7.69 -11.37 -1.98
N GLU A 35 -7.51 -12.45 -2.73
CA GLU A 35 -7.80 -13.80 -2.25
C GLU A 35 -6.89 -14.24 -1.10
N TRP A 36 -5.63 -13.77 -1.10
CA TRP A 36 -4.67 -14.05 -0.04
C TRP A 36 -5.07 -13.53 1.33
N LEU A 37 -6.04 -12.61 1.40
CA LEU A 37 -6.60 -12.13 2.66
C LEU A 37 -7.29 -13.26 3.44
N TRP A 38 -7.91 -14.19 2.72
CA TRP A 38 -8.62 -15.34 3.29
C TRP A 38 -7.76 -16.59 3.34
N LYS A 39 -6.79 -16.70 2.41
CA LYS A 39 -5.88 -17.83 2.29
C LYS A 39 -4.45 -17.33 2.12
N PRO A 40 -3.78 -16.93 3.22
CA PRO A 40 -2.45 -16.33 3.13
C PRO A 40 -1.35 -17.35 2.89
N SER A 41 -1.59 -18.63 3.17
CA SER A 41 -0.65 -19.70 2.85
C SER A 41 -0.66 -19.99 1.36
N ASP A 42 0.47 -19.76 0.70
CA ASP A 42 0.65 -20.05 -0.73
C ASP A 42 1.50 -21.30 -0.93
N ASN A 43 0.99 -22.25 -1.72
CA ASN A 43 1.72 -23.46 -2.13
C ASN A 43 2.37 -24.26 -0.97
N GLY A 44 1.71 -24.33 0.19
CA GLY A 44 2.22 -25.04 1.37
C GLY A 44 3.25 -24.28 2.20
N LYS A 45 3.56 -23.03 1.82
CA LYS A 45 4.38 -22.13 2.63
C LYS A 45 3.49 -21.37 3.62
N ILE A 46 4.05 -21.10 4.79
CA ILE A 46 3.39 -20.30 5.81
C ILE A 46 3.38 -18.85 5.34
N GLY A 47 2.20 -18.26 5.27
CA GLY A 47 2.02 -16.84 4.97
C GLY A 47 1.27 -16.15 6.09
N GLY A 48 1.60 -14.88 6.32
CA GLY A 48 0.95 -14.03 7.30
C GLY A 48 0.45 -12.75 6.66
N VAL A 49 -0.66 -12.25 7.20
CA VAL A 49 -1.24 -10.97 6.80
C VAL A 49 -1.14 -10.01 7.96
N GLY A 50 -0.66 -8.81 7.66
CA GLY A 50 -0.63 -7.70 8.60
C GLY A 50 -1.51 -6.57 8.10
N ILE A 51 -2.21 -5.92 9.03
CA ILE A 51 -3.16 -4.84 8.73
C ILE A 51 -2.74 -3.64 9.56
N ALA A 52 -2.62 -2.46 8.96
CA ALA A 52 -2.40 -1.22 9.69
C ALA A 52 -3.37 -0.14 9.24
N LYS A 53 -4.00 0.51 10.24
CA LYS A 53 -4.75 1.75 10.03
C LYS A 53 -3.81 2.88 9.66
N GLU A 54 -4.40 3.96 9.14
CA GLU A 54 -3.69 5.20 8.87
C GLU A 54 -2.86 5.63 10.08
N HIS A 55 -1.59 5.96 9.83
CA HIS A 55 -0.64 6.31 10.86
C HIS A 55 -0.34 7.81 10.80
N ILE A 56 -0.28 8.46 11.96
CA ILE A 56 0.08 9.89 12.10
C ILE A 56 1.46 10.27 11.53
N HIS A 57 2.30 9.29 11.22
CA HIS A 57 3.66 9.48 10.70
C HIS A 57 3.72 9.17 9.19
N GLY A 58 2.58 9.07 8.52
CA GLY A 58 2.46 8.83 7.09
C GLY A 58 2.52 7.34 6.69
N ILE A 59 2.56 7.13 5.38
CA ILE A 59 2.41 5.81 4.75
C ILE A 59 3.54 4.84 5.08
N ASP A 60 4.77 5.34 5.29
CA ASP A 60 5.91 4.47 5.60
C ASP A 60 5.82 3.89 7.00
N ALA A 61 5.31 4.65 7.96
CA ALA A 61 5.05 4.15 9.31
C ALA A 61 3.90 3.15 9.32
N GLN A 62 2.85 3.42 8.54
CA GLN A 62 1.75 2.47 8.31
C GLN A 62 2.26 1.17 7.69
N ARG A 63 3.13 1.24 6.67
CA ARG A 63 3.77 0.08 6.03
C ARG A 63 4.58 -0.73 7.05
N LYS A 64 5.46 -0.08 7.81
CA LYS A 64 6.28 -0.75 8.84
C LYS A 64 5.41 -1.45 9.89
N LEU A 65 4.33 -0.81 10.32
CA LEU A 65 3.39 -1.40 11.27
C LEU A 65 2.66 -2.62 10.70
N ALA A 66 2.20 -2.54 9.45
CA ALA A 66 1.53 -3.66 8.80
C ALA A 66 2.49 -4.85 8.60
N VAL A 67 3.72 -4.59 8.13
CA VAL A 67 4.77 -5.60 8.01
C VAL A 67 5.05 -6.27 9.37
N SER A 68 5.21 -5.48 10.44
CA SER A 68 5.43 -6.05 11.79
C SER A 68 4.31 -7.00 12.20
N ARG A 69 3.05 -6.63 11.94
CA ARG A 69 1.89 -7.48 12.25
C ARG A 69 1.84 -8.75 11.39
N ALA A 70 2.29 -8.68 10.14
CA ALA A 70 2.41 -9.85 9.27
C ALA A 70 3.47 -10.82 9.80
N ILE A 71 4.61 -10.30 10.26
CA ILE A 71 5.67 -11.08 10.91
C ILE A 71 5.17 -11.74 12.19
N ASP A 72 4.44 -11.00 13.04
CA ASP A 72 3.85 -11.55 14.26
C ASP A 72 2.86 -12.68 13.95
N SER A 73 2.07 -12.54 12.87
CA SER A 73 1.18 -13.61 12.39
C SER A 73 1.95 -14.86 11.97
N ILE A 74 3.05 -14.70 11.23
CA ILE A 74 3.92 -15.81 10.82
C ILE A 74 4.54 -16.49 12.05
N ALA A 75 5.04 -15.70 13.00
CA ALA A 75 5.66 -16.20 14.22
C ALA A 75 4.66 -16.97 15.09
N ALA A 76 3.43 -16.46 15.22
CA ALA A 76 2.33 -17.15 15.90
C ALA A 76 1.99 -18.48 15.24
N GLN A 77 1.96 -18.55 13.90
CA GLN A 77 1.75 -19.80 13.16
C GLN A 77 2.89 -20.81 13.36
N LEU A 78 4.13 -20.32 13.49
CA LEU A 78 5.30 -21.14 13.78
C LEU A 78 5.42 -21.53 15.26
N GLY A 79 4.63 -20.94 16.16
CA GLY A 79 4.75 -21.15 17.60
C GLY A 79 6.06 -20.61 18.19
N VAL A 80 6.64 -19.59 17.57
CA VAL A 80 7.93 -19.00 17.97
C VAL A 80 7.76 -17.54 18.36
N GLN A 81 8.66 -17.05 19.21
CA GLN A 81 8.76 -15.63 19.51
C GLN A 81 9.84 -14.99 18.64
N VAL A 82 9.50 -13.85 18.04
CA VAL A 82 10.45 -13.03 17.27
C VAL A 82 11.40 -12.34 18.24
N GLN A 83 12.70 -12.53 18.05
CA GLN A 83 13.73 -11.86 18.81
C GLN A 83 14.26 -10.63 18.06
N ASN A 84 14.44 -10.76 16.75
CA ASN A 84 14.94 -9.67 15.91
C ASN A 84 14.40 -9.80 14.48
N VAL A 85 14.22 -8.66 13.81
CA VAL A 85 13.85 -8.60 12.39
C VAL A 85 14.90 -7.78 11.67
N THR A 86 15.55 -8.37 10.67
CA THR A 86 16.47 -7.66 9.78
C THR A 86 15.78 -7.41 8.45
N VAL A 87 15.75 -6.16 8.04
CA VAL A 87 15.17 -5.72 6.76
C VAL A 87 16.28 -5.76 5.71
N LEU A 88 16.05 -6.50 4.63
CA LEU A 88 16.84 -6.46 3.41
C LEU A 88 16.01 -5.74 2.35
N GLU A 89 16.25 -4.43 2.23
CA GLU A 89 15.67 -3.60 1.17
C GLU A 89 16.58 -3.70 -0.07
N SER A 90 16.03 -4.18 -1.18
CA SER A 90 16.74 -4.22 -2.45
C SER A 90 16.09 -3.26 -3.44
N HIS A 91 16.80 -2.16 -3.71
CA HIS A 91 16.42 -1.23 -4.77
C HIS A 91 17.02 -1.71 -6.09
N ALA A 92 16.19 -2.33 -6.93
CA ALA A 92 16.55 -2.58 -8.31
C ALA A 92 16.28 -1.30 -9.13
N ASP A 93 17.28 -0.42 -9.22
CA ASP A 93 17.29 0.67 -10.20
C ASP A 93 17.50 0.09 -11.60
N SER A 94 16.41 -0.37 -12.22
CA SER A 94 16.41 -0.55 -13.67
C SER A 94 16.11 0.80 -14.30
N SER A 95 17.05 1.30 -15.11
CA SER A 95 17.06 2.60 -15.78
C SER A 95 15.99 2.77 -16.88
N GLY A 96 14.79 2.26 -16.65
CA GLY A 96 13.65 2.31 -17.55
C GLY A 96 12.35 1.92 -16.85
N ALA A 97 11.66 2.91 -16.28
CA ALA A 97 10.22 2.91 -15.98
C ALA A 97 9.65 1.89 -14.96
N GLY A 98 10.46 1.27 -14.08
CA GLY A 98 9.91 0.45 -13.00
C GLY A 98 10.84 0.29 -11.80
N THR A 99 10.63 1.08 -10.75
CA THR A 99 11.22 0.81 -9.44
C THR A 99 10.49 -0.39 -8.83
N THR A 100 11.08 -1.57 -8.91
CA THR A 100 10.57 -2.74 -8.18
C THR A 100 11.29 -2.78 -6.84
N THR A 101 10.68 -2.21 -5.80
CA THR A 101 11.18 -2.35 -4.44
C THR A 101 10.82 -3.75 -3.95
N ILE A 102 11.83 -4.61 -3.79
CA ILE A 102 11.66 -5.93 -3.17
C ILE A 102 12.14 -5.80 -1.73
N ASP A 103 11.18 -5.81 -0.80
CA ASP A 103 11.43 -5.85 0.64
C ASP A 103 11.43 -7.31 1.13
N SER A 104 12.62 -7.80 1.51
CA SER A 104 12.79 -9.11 2.14
C SER A 104 13.11 -8.93 3.63
N TYR A 105 12.60 -9.81 4.47
CA TYR A 105 12.71 -9.73 5.93
C TYR A 105 13.27 -11.04 6.49
N SER A 106 14.35 -10.95 7.24
CA SER A 106 14.91 -12.07 7.99
C SER A 106 14.44 -12.00 9.44
N ILE A 107 13.64 -12.98 9.85
CA ILE A 107 13.04 -13.10 11.18
C ILE A 107 13.91 -14.05 12.00
N HIS A 108 14.54 -13.53 13.06
CA HIS A 108 15.31 -14.32 14.00
C HIS A 108 14.43 -14.69 15.19
N THR A 109 14.35 -15.98 15.50
CA THR A 109 13.49 -16.51 16.57
C THR A 109 14.28 -16.77 17.85
N VAL A 110 13.59 -16.77 19.00
CA VAL A 110 14.18 -17.10 20.31
C VAL A 110 14.78 -18.52 20.37
N GLN A 111 14.30 -19.43 19.52
CA GLN A 111 14.82 -20.80 19.42
C GLN A 111 16.07 -20.92 18.52
N GLY A 112 16.64 -19.80 18.07
CA GLY A 112 17.86 -19.76 17.25
C GLY A 112 17.63 -20.05 15.77
N SER A 113 16.40 -20.34 15.35
CA SER A 113 16.06 -20.51 13.94
C SER A 113 15.89 -19.14 13.27
N THR A 114 16.55 -18.94 12.14
CA THR A 114 16.35 -17.75 11.29
C THR A 114 15.48 -18.13 10.11
N VAL A 115 14.36 -17.42 9.96
CA VAL A 115 13.37 -17.68 8.92
C VAL A 115 13.29 -16.47 8.02
N LYS A 116 13.38 -16.67 6.70
CA LYS A 116 13.24 -15.58 5.72
C LYS A 116 11.80 -15.49 5.25
N ALA A 117 11.28 -14.28 5.19
CA ALA A 117 9.95 -13.96 4.68
C ALA A 117 10.06 -12.79 3.71
N SER A 118 9.35 -12.85 2.59
CA SER A 118 9.28 -11.77 1.62
C SER A 118 7.88 -11.19 1.56
N VAL A 119 7.78 -9.87 1.37
CA VAL A 119 6.51 -9.24 1.06
C VAL A 119 6.14 -9.61 -0.37
N ARG A 120 4.95 -10.18 -0.54
CA ARG A 120 4.40 -10.58 -1.83
C ARG A 120 3.55 -9.48 -2.43
N GLU A 121 2.70 -8.87 -1.62
CA GLU A 121 1.76 -7.87 -2.11
C GLU A 121 1.31 -6.90 -1.00
N PHE A 122 0.99 -5.68 -1.43
CA PHE A 122 0.34 -4.66 -0.62
C PHE A 122 -1.05 -4.40 -1.20
N TRP A 123 -2.05 -4.31 -0.34
CA TRP A 123 -3.40 -3.90 -0.73
C TRP A 123 -3.91 -2.83 0.21
N ASN A 124 -4.43 -1.73 -0.34
CA ASN A 124 -5.02 -0.66 0.45
C ASN A 124 -6.54 -0.73 0.32
N ASP A 125 -7.25 -0.78 1.45
CA ASP A 125 -8.70 -0.74 1.46
C ASP A 125 -9.18 0.69 1.21
N PRO A 126 -9.87 0.97 0.08
CA PRO A 126 -10.34 2.32 -0.25
C PRO A 126 -11.46 2.82 0.67
N GLN A 127 -12.09 1.95 1.46
CA GLN A 127 -13.16 2.32 2.39
C GLN A 127 -12.64 2.71 3.76
N THR A 128 -11.60 2.01 4.25
CA THR A 128 -11.08 2.20 5.61
C THR A 128 -9.71 2.87 5.66
N ASN A 129 -9.06 3.07 4.51
CA ASN A 129 -7.66 3.50 4.38
C ASN A 129 -6.69 2.59 5.16
N GLU A 130 -7.07 1.32 5.33
CA GLU A 130 -6.22 0.31 5.98
C GLU A 130 -5.30 -0.33 4.95
N LEU A 131 -4.02 -0.41 5.32
CA LEU A 131 -2.99 -1.06 4.52
C LEU A 131 -2.85 -2.50 4.97
N TYR A 132 -3.07 -3.41 4.04
CA TYR A 132 -2.87 -4.83 4.17
C TYR A 132 -1.56 -5.21 3.51
N VAL A 133 -0.79 -6.05 4.20
CA VAL A 133 0.49 -6.57 3.74
C VAL A 133 0.43 -8.09 3.78
N TRP A 134 0.77 -8.71 2.67
CA TRP A 134 0.91 -10.15 2.58
C TRP A 134 2.38 -10.56 2.54
N MET A 135 2.78 -11.39 3.50
CA MET A 135 4.13 -11.94 3.59
C MET A 135 4.08 -13.45 3.54
N VAL A 136 5.08 -14.06 2.88
CA VAL A 136 5.20 -15.52 2.77
C VAL A 136 6.63 -15.91 3.10
N LEU A 137 6.79 -17.02 3.83
CA LEU A 137 8.10 -17.62 4.07
C LEU A 137 8.76 -18.08 2.76
N GLU A 138 10.08 -17.98 2.68
CA GLU A 138 10.87 -18.49 1.55
C GLU A 138 11.22 -19.97 1.68
#